data_AF-A0A2E0GUV9-F1
#
_entry.id   AF-A0A2E0GUV9-F1
#
_cell.length_a   1.000
_cell.length_b   1.000
_cell.length_c   1.000
_cell.angle_alpha   90.00
_cell.angle_beta   90.00
_cell.angle_gamma   90.00
#
_symmetry.space_group_name_H-M   'P 1'
#
loop_
_entity.id
_entity.type
_entity.pdbx_description
1 polymer ?
#
loop_
_entity_poly.entity_id
_entity_poly.type
_entity_poly.pdbx_seq_one_letter_code
_entity_poly.pdbx_strand_id
1 'polypeptide(L)'
;MSENRDGVINWMNEQNKNWAEKHFADMPMNGVWAGGLGFVLMKKSDNELSLVTCVSDELVKTNLAGLQVLLYDLGYTYSDLDANWVDPPQSQEDMVQFEKMTEELVIKSWKCECGYPMIEIDTKDCFARFIDTDEVLLDNGDTEEIEIWTYPLICTCGRRLDVNPDDFIRMHGQAKMHRHDTPDGQVIQAYTRYEICDATDEERENLIVVGNHWPDESNRLPPWMRGLVCAIVDGDEEE
;
A
#
# COMPACT_ATOMS: atom_id res chain seq x y z
N MET A 1 -8.14 -15.58 -15.83
CA MET A 1 -8.30 -16.91 -15.20
C MET A 1 -9.39 -17.66 -15.96
N SER A 2 -9.21 -18.95 -16.28
CA SER A 2 -10.27 -19.74 -16.93
C SER A 2 -11.19 -20.38 -15.88
N GLU A 3 -12.42 -19.91 -15.78
CA GLU A 3 -13.44 -20.47 -14.89
C GLU A 3 -14.17 -21.63 -15.56
N ASN A 4 -14.48 -22.69 -14.81
CA ASN A 4 -15.48 -23.67 -15.22
C ASN A 4 -16.89 -23.09 -15.07
N ARG A 5 -17.90 -23.75 -15.66
CA ARG A 5 -19.31 -23.31 -15.66
C ARG A 5 -19.93 -23.09 -14.26
N ASP A 6 -19.26 -23.52 -13.19
CA ASP A 6 -19.73 -23.47 -11.81
C ASP A 6 -18.93 -22.47 -10.93
N GLY A 7 -18.11 -21.58 -11.51
CA GLY A 7 -17.30 -20.60 -10.77
C GLY A 7 -16.05 -21.18 -10.10
N VAL A 8 -15.78 -22.47 -10.29
CA VAL A 8 -14.56 -23.14 -9.84
C VAL A 8 -13.42 -22.84 -10.80
N ILE A 9 -12.29 -22.39 -10.26
CA ILE A 9 -11.09 -22.06 -11.02
C ILE A 9 -10.25 -23.31 -11.21
N ASN A 10 -9.84 -23.58 -12.45
CA ASN A 10 -8.84 -24.62 -12.72
C ASN A 10 -7.43 -24.08 -12.47
N TRP A 11 -7.00 -24.07 -11.21
CA TRP A 11 -5.69 -23.57 -10.80
C TRP A 11 -4.50 -24.30 -11.44
N MET A 12 -4.69 -25.57 -11.82
CA MET A 12 -3.60 -26.41 -12.34
C MET A 12 -3.37 -26.29 -13.85
N ASN A 13 -4.11 -25.43 -14.55
CA ASN A 13 -3.82 -25.16 -15.97
C ASN A 13 -2.51 -24.36 -16.13
N GLU A 14 -1.87 -24.46 -17.30
CA GLU A 14 -0.58 -23.81 -17.55
C GLU A 14 -0.64 -22.28 -17.41
N GLN A 15 -1.77 -21.66 -17.80
CA GLN A 15 -1.93 -20.21 -17.71
C GLN A 15 -1.88 -19.71 -16.26
N ASN A 16 -2.59 -20.38 -15.35
CA ASN A 16 -2.66 -20.03 -13.94
C ASN A 16 -1.34 -20.39 -13.23
N LYS A 17 -0.67 -21.47 -13.62
CA LYS A 17 0.68 -21.80 -13.14
C LYS A 17 1.68 -20.70 -13.46
N ASN A 18 1.79 -20.33 -14.74
CA ASN A 18 2.72 -19.29 -15.19
C ASN A 18 2.41 -17.93 -14.56
N TRP A 19 1.11 -17.61 -14.42
CA TRP A 19 0.69 -16.40 -13.72
C TRP A 19 1.11 -16.43 -12.25
N ALA A 20 0.82 -17.50 -11.51
CA ALA A 20 1.10 -17.60 -10.08
C ALA A 20 2.60 -17.60 -9.80
N GLU A 21 3.39 -18.30 -10.61
CA GLU A 21 4.86 -18.34 -10.51
C GLU A 21 5.44 -16.93 -10.61
N LYS A 22 5.05 -16.18 -11.65
CA LYS A 22 5.50 -14.79 -11.83
C LYS A 22 4.96 -13.89 -10.72
N HIS A 23 3.66 -13.94 -10.47
CA HIS A 23 2.97 -13.02 -9.56
C HIS A 23 3.49 -13.13 -8.14
N PHE A 24 3.57 -14.33 -7.58
CA PHE A 24 4.02 -14.51 -6.19
C PHE A 24 5.54 -14.32 -6.04
N ALA A 25 6.33 -14.56 -7.08
CA ALA A 25 7.75 -14.22 -7.08
C ALA A 25 7.97 -12.71 -7.01
N ASP A 26 7.27 -11.96 -7.87
CA ASP A 26 7.37 -10.49 -7.97
C ASP A 26 6.68 -9.76 -6.80
N MET A 27 5.81 -10.44 -6.06
CA MET A 27 5.10 -9.89 -4.91
C MET A 27 6.11 -9.47 -3.83
N PRO A 28 6.06 -8.22 -3.31
CA PRO A 28 6.98 -7.76 -2.28
C PRO A 28 6.72 -8.47 -0.95
N MET A 29 7.72 -8.46 -0.07
CA MET A 29 7.55 -8.89 1.32
C MET A 29 6.42 -8.10 2.00
N ASN A 30 5.55 -8.78 2.75
CA ASN A 30 4.31 -8.24 3.30
C ASN A 30 3.31 -7.71 2.26
N GLY A 31 3.59 -7.87 0.96
CA GLY A 31 2.63 -7.61 -0.10
C GLY A 31 1.37 -8.44 0.13
N VAL A 32 0.24 -7.91 -0.34
CA VAL A 32 -1.07 -8.53 -0.18
C VAL A 32 -1.71 -8.74 -1.55
N TRP A 33 -2.30 -9.92 -1.73
CA TRP A 33 -3.08 -10.26 -2.91
C TRP A 33 -4.51 -10.55 -2.50
N ALA A 34 -5.43 -9.76 -3.05
CA ALA A 34 -6.87 -9.88 -2.89
C ALA A 34 -7.52 -9.97 -4.28
N GLY A 35 -7.58 -11.18 -4.83
CA GLY A 35 -8.05 -11.43 -6.21
C GLY A 35 -9.57 -11.37 -6.42
N GLY A 36 -10.34 -10.84 -5.46
CA GLY A 36 -11.81 -10.85 -5.52
C GLY A 36 -12.45 -12.23 -5.34
N LEU A 37 -11.66 -13.24 -4.92
CA LEU A 37 -12.11 -14.63 -4.78
C LEU A 37 -12.67 -14.97 -3.39
N GLY A 38 -12.91 -13.95 -2.55
CA GLY A 38 -13.36 -14.14 -1.17
C GLY A 38 -12.26 -14.55 -0.20
N PHE A 39 -10.98 -14.48 -0.58
CA PHE A 39 -9.85 -14.67 0.34
C PHE A 39 -8.70 -13.73 0.01
N VAL A 40 -7.85 -13.49 1.00
CA VAL A 40 -6.71 -12.57 0.92
C VAL A 40 -5.45 -13.26 1.43
N LEU A 41 -4.39 -13.23 0.63
CA LEU A 41 -3.08 -13.79 0.98
C LEU A 41 -2.06 -12.68 1.20
N MET A 42 -1.09 -12.94 2.08
CA MET A 42 0.05 -12.09 2.33
C MET A 42 1.35 -12.86 2.19
N LYS A 43 2.36 -12.26 1.53
CA LYS A 43 3.70 -12.84 1.44
C LYS A 43 4.48 -12.61 2.74
N LYS A 44 4.92 -13.69 3.38
CA LYS A 44 5.69 -13.67 4.63
C LYS A 44 7.17 -13.90 4.44
N SER A 45 7.55 -14.62 3.39
CA SER A 45 8.93 -14.79 2.93
C SER A 45 8.93 -15.07 1.42
N ASP A 46 10.10 -15.22 0.81
CA ASP A 46 10.24 -15.49 -0.63
C ASP A 46 9.36 -16.66 -1.10
N ASN A 47 9.22 -17.69 -0.26
CA ASN A 47 8.46 -18.91 -0.57
C ASN A 47 7.34 -19.17 0.46
N GLU A 48 6.85 -18.17 1.19
CA GLU A 48 5.79 -18.36 2.18
C GLU A 48 4.65 -17.37 1.99
N LEU A 49 3.43 -17.92 1.87
CA LEU A 49 2.18 -17.16 1.85
C LEU A 49 1.33 -17.52 3.07
N SER A 50 0.73 -16.51 3.69
CA SER A 50 -0.21 -16.67 4.79
C SER A 50 -1.60 -16.16 4.40
N LEU A 51 -2.63 -16.90 4.77
CA LEU A 51 -4.02 -16.47 4.66
C LEU A 51 -4.34 -15.43 5.73
N VAL A 52 -4.81 -14.26 5.30
CA VAL A 52 -5.21 -13.16 6.19
C VAL A 52 -6.69 -13.25 6.52
N THR A 53 -7.53 -13.39 5.49
CA THR A 53 -8.98 -13.54 5.65
C THR A 53 -9.56 -14.46 4.59
N CYS A 54 -10.62 -15.19 4.92
CA CYS A 54 -11.37 -16.03 3.99
C CYS A 54 -12.86 -16.04 4.32
N VAL A 55 -13.68 -15.78 3.29
CA VAL A 55 -15.13 -15.95 3.35
C VAL A 55 -15.45 -17.43 3.49
N SER A 56 -16.31 -17.77 4.45
CA SER A 56 -16.69 -19.12 4.82
C SER A 56 -17.74 -19.72 3.87
N ASP A 57 -17.58 -19.49 2.58
CA ASP A 57 -18.43 -20.03 1.51
C ASP A 57 -17.77 -21.26 0.88
N GLU A 58 -18.58 -22.25 0.46
CA GLU A 58 -18.05 -23.53 -0.06
C GLU A 58 -17.33 -23.38 -1.40
N LEU A 59 -17.75 -22.45 -2.26
CA LEU A 59 -17.06 -22.17 -3.52
C LEU A 59 -15.72 -21.50 -3.24
N VAL A 60 -15.69 -20.54 -2.31
CA VAL A 60 -14.47 -19.84 -1.87
C VAL A 60 -13.45 -20.84 -1.32
N LYS A 61 -13.87 -21.73 -0.40
CA LYS A 61 -13.02 -22.80 0.15
C LYS A 61 -12.50 -23.75 -0.91
N THR A 62 -13.34 -24.11 -1.88
CA THR A 62 -12.93 -24.98 -3.00
C THR A 62 -11.85 -24.32 -3.85
N ASN A 63 -12.02 -23.03 -4.17
CA ASN A 63 -11.02 -22.27 -4.91
C ASN A 63 -9.73 -22.08 -4.10
N LEU A 64 -9.83 -21.82 -2.80
CA LEU A 64 -8.66 -21.73 -1.92
C LEU A 64 -7.88 -23.05 -1.86
N ALA A 65 -8.56 -24.18 -1.72
CA ALA A 65 -7.91 -25.50 -1.73
C ALA A 65 -7.19 -25.78 -3.06
N GLY A 66 -7.79 -25.41 -4.19
CA GLY A 66 -7.13 -25.54 -5.49
C GLY A 66 -5.88 -24.65 -5.61
N LEU A 67 -5.93 -23.43 -5.08
CA LEU A 67 -4.76 -22.55 -5.02
C LEU A 67 -3.67 -23.11 -4.10
N GLN A 68 -4.02 -23.67 -2.94
CA GLN A 68 -3.05 -24.30 -2.02
C GLN A 68 -2.26 -25.43 -2.71
N VAL A 69 -2.94 -26.25 -3.52
CA VAL A 69 -2.28 -27.30 -4.31
C VAL A 69 -1.32 -26.70 -5.33
N LEU A 70 -1.72 -25.62 -6.01
CA LEU A 70 -0.86 -24.90 -6.94
C LEU A 70 0.37 -24.30 -6.23
N LEU A 71 0.19 -23.64 -5.10
CA LEU A 71 1.27 -23.06 -4.31
C LEU A 71 2.28 -24.13 -3.89
N TYR A 72 1.80 -25.30 -3.45
CA TYR A 72 2.66 -26.43 -3.12
C TYR A 72 3.47 -26.93 -4.32
N ASP A 73 2.84 -27.05 -5.50
CA ASP A 73 3.52 -27.44 -6.76
C ASP A 73 4.60 -26.43 -7.17
N LEU A 74 4.39 -25.15 -6.88
CA LEU A 74 5.35 -24.06 -7.10
C LEU A 74 6.41 -23.92 -5.99
N GLY A 75 6.37 -24.77 -4.95
CA GLY A 75 7.36 -24.77 -3.87
C GLY A 75 7.09 -23.76 -2.74
N TYR A 76 5.90 -23.15 -2.68
CA TYR A 76 5.51 -22.27 -1.59
C TYR A 76 4.98 -23.06 -0.39
N THR A 77 5.30 -22.58 0.81
CA THR A 77 4.62 -22.97 2.04
C THR A 77 3.40 -22.08 2.26
N TYR A 78 2.32 -22.67 2.77
CA TYR A 78 1.06 -21.99 3.05
C TYR A 78 0.71 -22.11 4.53
N SER A 79 0.29 -21.00 5.15
CA SER A 79 -0.18 -20.96 6.54
C SER A 79 -1.56 -20.30 6.64
N ASP A 80 -2.47 -20.91 7.40
CA ASP A 80 -3.78 -20.37 7.75
C ASP A 80 -4.00 -20.24 9.27
N LEU A 81 -2.93 -20.36 10.06
CA LEU A 81 -3.00 -20.40 11.53
C LEU A 81 -3.63 -19.14 12.14
N ASP A 82 -3.35 -17.98 11.55
CA ASP A 82 -3.85 -16.68 12.01
C ASP A 82 -4.98 -16.13 11.10
N ALA A 83 -5.56 -16.97 10.25
CA ALA A 83 -6.56 -16.54 9.28
C ALA A 83 -7.88 -16.17 9.95
N ASN A 84 -8.47 -15.05 9.52
CA ASN A 84 -9.81 -14.66 9.93
C ASN A 84 -10.86 -15.30 9.00
N TRP A 85 -11.75 -16.11 9.55
CA TRP A 85 -12.85 -16.72 8.81
C TRP A 85 -14.13 -15.96 9.05
N VAL A 86 -14.77 -15.53 7.97
CA VAL A 86 -15.86 -14.54 8.02
C VAL A 86 -17.05 -15.03 7.21
N ASP A 87 -18.26 -14.73 7.65
CA ASP A 87 -19.47 -15.17 6.96
C ASP A 87 -19.67 -14.40 5.65
N PRO A 88 -20.28 -15.02 4.62
CA PRO A 88 -20.58 -14.33 3.37
C PRO A 88 -21.57 -13.18 3.62
N PRO A 89 -21.33 -11.99 3.03
CA PRO A 89 -22.22 -10.86 3.19
C PRO A 89 -23.62 -11.18 2.65
N GLN A 90 -24.66 -10.80 3.40
CA GLN A 90 -26.06 -11.11 3.06
C GLN A 90 -26.78 -9.94 2.39
N SER A 91 -26.17 -8.75 2.41
CA SER A 91 -26.73 -7.52 1.86
C SER A 91 -25.64 -6.62 1.28
N GLN A 92 -26.04 -5.59 0.53
CA GLN A 92 -25.11 -4.59 0.02
C GLN A 92 -24.42 -3.80 1.13
N GLU A 93 -25.12 -3.54 2.23
CA GLU A 93 -24.53 -2.90 3.41
C GLU A 93 -23.47 -3.82 4.04
N ASP A 94 -23.75 -5.12 4.14
CA ASP A 94 -22.77 -6.10 4.62
C ASP A 94 -21.56 -6.18 3.69
N MET A 95 -21.73 -6.05 2.37
CA MET A 95 -20.59 -6.02 1.43
C MET A 95 -19.67 -4.82 1.70
N VAL A 96 -20.23 -3.62 1.93
CA VAL A 96 -19.43 -2.43 2.22
C VAL A 96 -18.70 -2.57 3.57
N GLN A 97 -19.36 -3.13 4.58
CA GLN A 97 -18.72 -3.40 5.87
C GLN A 97 -17.64 -4.47 5.74
N PHE A 98 -17.88 -5.49 4.92
CA PHE A 98 -16.93 -6.55 4.64
C PHE A 98 -15.67 -6.04 3.94
N GLU A 99 -15.82 -5.16 2.95
CA GLU A 99 -14.70 -4.50 2.25
C GLU A 99 -13.85 -3.69 3.24
N LYS A 100 -14.49 -2.84 4.05
CA LYS A 100 -13.79 -2.05 5.09
C LYS A 100 -13.06 -2.92 6.11
N MET A 101 -13.73 -3.96 6.62
CA MET A 101 -13.12 -4.91 7.54
C MET A 101 -11.93 -5.63 6.91
N THR A 102 -12.05 -6.03 5.65
CA THR A 102 -10.97 -6.71 4.92
C THR A 102 -9.76 -5.79 4.74
N GLU A 103 -9.99 -4.53 4.36
CA GLU A 103 -8.95 -3.52 4.27
C GLU A 103 -8.25 -3.31 5.62
N GLU A 104 -9.00 -3.16 6.71
CA GLU A 104 -8.42 -3.05 8.06
C GLU A 104 -7.60 -4.28 8.46
N LEU A 105 -8.08 -5.49 8.16
CA LEU A 105 -7.36 -6.73 8.48
C LEU A 105 -6.04 -6.81 7.71
N VAL A 106 -6.04 -6.43 6.44
CA VAL A 106 -4.85 -6.33 5.62
C VAL A 106 -3.84 -5.38 6.26
N ILE A 107 -4.25 -4.16 6.58
CA ILE A 107 -3.38 -3.16 7.19
C ILE A 107 -2.83 -3.65 8.55
N LYS A 108 -3.68 -4.23 9.40
CA LYS A 108 -3.29 -4.78 10.72
C LYS A 108 -2.33 -5.97 10.62
N SER A 109 -2.33 -6.67 9.49
CA SER A 109 -1.45 -7.81 9.25
C SER A 109 -0.05 -7.41 8.76
N TRP A 110 0.15 -6.16 8.34
CA TRP A 110 1.46 -5.60 8.02
C TRP A 110 2.29 -5.38 9.29
N LYS A 111 3.40 -6.11 9.38
CA LYS A 111 4.29 -6.11 10.54
C LYS A 111 5.73 -6.03 10.08
N CYS A 112 6.56 -5.34 10.87
CA CYS A 112 8.00 -5.51 10.78
C CYS A 112 8.36 -6.97 11.09
N GLU A 113 9.51 -7.44 10.62
CA GLU A 113 10.04 -8.77 10.96
C GLU A 113 10.19 -9.04 12.48
N CYS A 114 10.26 -8.01 13.33
CA CYS A 114 10.23 -8.20 14.79
C CYS A 114 8.82 -8.45 15.35
N GLY A 115 7.79 -8.45 14.50
CA GLY A 115 6.38 -8.60 14.85
C GLY A 115 5.64 -7.30 15.17
N TYR A 116 6.33 -6.14 15.21
CA TYR A 116 5.71 -4.85 15.52
C TYR A 116 4.79 -4.38 14.39
N PRO A 117 3.54 -3.97 14.66
CA PRO A 117 2.59 -3.50 13.64
C PRO A 117 3.10 -2.25 12.93
N MET A 118 3.05 -2.24 11.59
CA MET A 118 3.52 -1.08 10.82
C MET A 118 2.63 0.15 11.00
N ILE A 119 1.31 -0.06 11.14
CA ILE A 119 0.33 1.01 11.41
C ILE A 119 0.62 1.79 12.71
N GLU A 120 1.30 1.16 13.67
CA GLU A 120 1.65 1.76 14.97
C GLU A 120 3.02 2.48 14.97
N ILE A 121 3.76 2.44 13.85
CA ILE A 121 5.06 3.12 13.76
C ILE A 121 4.84 4.64 13.74
N ASP A 122 5.63 5.35 14.55
CA ASP A 122 5.63 6.82 14.53
C ASP A 122 6.09 7.33 13.16
N THR A 123 5.32 8.28 12.64
CA THR A 123 5.46 8.85 11.30
C THR A 123 5.78 10.34 11.34
N LYS A 124 6.03 10.91 12.52
CA LYS A 124 6.30 12.35 12.68
C LYS A 124 7.40 12.85 11.74
N ASP A 125 8.49 12.09 11.64
CA ASP A 125 9.66 12.40 10.80
C ASP A 125 9.74 11.52 9.54
N CYS A 126 8.62 10.93 9.12
CA CYS A 126 8.57 10.08 7.93
C CYS A 126 8.09 10.89 6.73
N PHE A 127 9.02 11.18 5.82
CA PHE A 127 8.76 11.92 4.59
C PHE A 127 9.04 11.05 3.37
N ALA A 128 8.36 11.35 2.27
CA ALA A 128 8.58 10.67 1.01
C ALA A 128 10.05 10.80 0.55
N ARG A 129 10.58 9.73 -0.02
CA ARG A 129 11.93 9.69 -0.59
C ARG A 129 11.89 9.13 -1.99
N PHE A 130 12.55 9.82 -2.91
CA PHE A 130 12.82 9.32 -4.24
C PHE A 130 13.81 8.16 -4.15
N ILE A 131 13.46 7.03 -4.76
CA ILE A 131 14.30 5.83 -4.77
C ILE A 131 14.92 5.62 -6.14
N ASP A 132 14.11 5.61 -7.19
CA ASP A 132 14.56 5.31 -8.55
C ASP A 132 13.59 5.85 -9.60
N THR A 133 13.97 5.72 -10.87
CA THR A 133 13.10 5.91 -12.02
C THR A 133 12.99 4.60 -12.79
N ASP A 134 11.78 4.20 -13.16
CA ASP A 134 11.52 2.98 -13.93
C ASP A 134 10.85 3.32 -15.27
N GLU A 135 11.15 2.55 -16.32
CA GLU A 135 10.54 2.70 -17.64
C GLU A 135 9.34 1.75 -17.77
N VAL A 136 8.14 2.31 -17.80
CA VAL A 136 6.91 1.53 -18.03
C VAL A 136 6.46 1.65 -19.48
N LEU A 137 6.10 0.49 -20.06
CA LEU A 137 5.49 0.42 -21.38
C LEU A 137 4.01 0.80 -21.28
N LEU A 138 3.63 1.84 -22.00
CA LEU A 138 2.25 2.29 -22.14
C LEU A 138 1.47 1.41 -23.14
N ASP A 139 0.14 1.43 -23.04
CA ASP A 139 -0.75 0.64 -23.89
C ASP A 139 -0.62 0.97 -25.40
N ASN A 140 -0.10 2.16 -25.72
CA ASN A 140 0.16 2.59 -27.10
C ASN A 140 1.50 2.08 -27.66
N GLY A 141 2.30 1.38 -26.85
CA GLY A 141 3.62 0.87 -27.21
C GLY A 141 4.78 1.85 -26.98
N ASP A 142 4.51 3.05 -26.46
CA ASP A 142 5.54 3.99 -26.02
C ASP A 142 6.02 3.65 -24.61
N THR A 143 7.18 4.16 -24.20
CA THR A 143 7.67 4.07 -22.83
C THR A 143 7.58 5.41 -22.13
N GLU A 144 7.23 5.38 -20.85
CA GLU A 144 7.24 6.56 -19.97
C GLU A 144 8.10 6.26 -18.74
N GLU A 145 8.89 7.24 -18.32
CA GLU A 145 9.64 7.18 -17.07
C GLU A 145 8.72 7.54 -15.90
N ILE A 146 8.56 6.61 -14.96
CA ILE A 146 7.86 6.85 -13.71
C ILE A 146 8.85 6.96 -12.55
N GLU A 147 8.58 7.89 -11.65
CA GLU A 147 9.38 8.04 -10.44
C GLU A 147 8.88 7.08 -9.35
N ILE A 148 9.79 6.31 -8.76
CA ILE A 148 9.53 5.43 -7.63
C ILE A 148 9.84 6.18 -6.33
N TRP A 149 8.81 6.28 -5.47
CA TRP A 149 8.89 6.94 -4.17
C TRP A 149 8.52 5.99 -3.05
N THR A 150 9.13 6.16 -1.88
CA THR A 150 8.79 5.38 -0.68
C THR A 150 8.76 6.24 0.58
N TYR A 151 8.08 5.76 1.60
CA TYR A 151 8.10 6.28 2.96
C TYR A 151 8.97 5.37 3.82
N PRO A 152 10.14 5.86 4.29
CA PRO A 152 11.02 5.08 5.14
C PRO A 152 10.47 5.07 6.58
N LEU A 153 9.76 4.01 6.94
CA LEU A 153 9.31 3.78 8.32
C LEU A 153 10.46 3.20 9.15
N ILE A 154 10.73 3.79 10.31
CA ILE A 154 11.71 3.25 11.26
C ILE A 154 10.96 2.51 12.36
N CYS A 155 11.02 1.18 12.33
CA CYS A 155 10.43 0.36 13.38
C CYS A 155 11.16 0.57 14.72
N THR A 156 10.45 0.35 15.83
CA THR A 156 11.00 0.34 17.20
C THR A 156 12.20 -0.59 17.40
N CYS A 157 12.38 -1.61 16.56
CA CYS A 157 13.58 -2.46 16.57
C CYS A 157 14.79 -1.87 15.81
N GLY A 158 14.67 -0.66 15.26
CA GLY A 158 15.70 0.05 14.50
C GLY A 158 15.76 -0.30 13.02
N ARG A 159 14.90 -1.20 12.52
CA ARG A 159 14.85 -1.54 11.09
C ARG A 159 14.11 -0.49 10.28
N ARG A 160 14.66 -0.19 9.11
CA ARG A 160 14.02 0.62 8.08
C ARG A 160 13.14 -0.25 7.19
N LEU A 161 11.92 0.19 6.96
CA LEU A 161 10.95 -0.42 6.06
C LEU A 161 10.58 0.63 5.02
N ASP A 162 10.90 0.38 3.75
CA ASP A 162 10.51 1.27 2.66
C ASP A 162 9.10 0.90 2.18
N VAL A 163 8.13 1.75 2.47
CA VAL A 163 6.71 1.52 2.16
C VAL A 163 6.32 2.33 0.95
N ASN A 164 5.57 1.75 0.00
CA ASN A 164 5.07 2.52 -1.13
C ASN A 164 3.98 3.55 -0.68
N PRO A 165 3.72 4.59 -1.48
CA PRO A 165 2.81 5.66 -1.09
C PRO A 165 1.38 5.18 -0.82
N ASP A 166 0.87 4.23 -1.60
CA ASP A 166 -0.51 3.73 -1.47
C ASP A 166 -0.72 2.98 -0.13
N ASP A 167 0.24 2.13 0.24
CA ASP A 167 0.20 1.42 1.52
C ASP A 167 0.39 2.38 2.71
N PHE A 168 1.19 3.44 2.54
CA PHE A 168 1.34 4.48 3.55
C PHE A 168 0.01 5.24 3.77
N ILE A 169 -0.73 5.60 2.71
CA ILE A 169 -2.06 6.22 2.81
C ILE A 169 -3.00 5.34 3.61
N ARG A 170 -3.02 4.05 3.28
CA ARG A 170 -3.90 3.07 3.94
C ARG A 170 -3.62 2.98 5.44
N MET A 171 -2.35 3.04 5.85
CA MET A 171 -1.96 2.98 7.26
C MET A 171 -2.19 4.30 8.02
N HIS A 172 -1.79 5.42 7.44
CA HIS A 172 -1.59 6.67 8.19
C HIS A 172 -2.44 7.84 7.69
N GLY A 173 -3.25 7.61 6.65
CA GLY A 173 -4.12 8.61 6.05
C GLY A 173 -3.42 9.51 5.03
N GLN A 174 -4.24 10.19 4.22
CA GLN A 174 -3.77 11.02 3.11
C GLN A 174 -3.14 12.35 3.56
N ALA A 175 -3.53 12.90 4.71
CA ALA A 175 -3.04 14.21 5.17
C ALA A 175 -1.51 14.23 5.31
N LYS A 176 -0.94 13.16 5.88
CA LYS A 176 0.49 13.02 6.13
C LYS A 176 1.35 12.93 4.86
N MET A 177 0.78 12.57 3.73
CA MET A 177 1.52 12.52 2.48
C MET A 177 1.89 13.89 1.92
N HIS A 178 1.15 14.92 2.33
CA HIS A 178 1.31 16.27 1.82
C HIS A 178 2.32 17.06 2.66
N ARG A 179 3.27 16.36 3.29
CA ARG A 179 4.36 16.91 4.07
C ARG A 179 5.70 16.51 3.48
N HIS A 180 6.67 17.39 3.60
CA HIS A 180 8.05 17.10 3.23
C HIS A 180 9.01 17.88 4.12
N ASP A 181 10.19 17.33 4.40
CA ASP A 181 11.27 18.06 5.03
C ASP A 181 12.07 18.87 4.01
N THR A 182 12.58 20.02 4.44
CA THR A 182 13.49 20.85 3.66
C THR A 182 14.94 20.54 4.05
N PRO A 183 15.94 20.87 3.21
CA PRO A 183 17.35 20.68 3.56
C PRO A 183 17.80 21.43 4.82
N ASP A 184 17.08 22.49 5.19
CA ASP A 184 17.31 23.26 6.42
C ASP A 184 16.69 22.61 7.67
N GLY A 185 16.07 21.43 7.53
CA GLY A 185 15.42 20.71 8.62
C GLY A 185 14.05 21.24 9.01
N GLN A 186 13.45 22.11 8.18
CA GLN A 186 12.07 22.56 8.36
C GLN A 186 11.10 21.57 7.72
N VAL A 187 9.82 21.63 8.09
CA VAL A 187 8.78 20.84 7.44
C VAL A 187 7.85 21.75 6.66
N ILE A 188 7.57 21.40 5.42
CA ILE A 188 6.50 22.01 4.65
C ILE A 188 5.25 21.13 4.68
N GLN A 189 4.09 21.75 4.77
CA GLN A 189 2.78 21.11 4.73
C GLN A 189 1.94 21.77 3.65
N ALA A 190 1.31 20.99 2.78
CA ALA A 190 0.36 21.51 1.81
C ALA A 190 -0.93 21.92 2.52
N TYR A 191 -1.45 23.07 2.13
CA TYR A 191 -2.69 23.61 2.66
C TYR A 191 -3.90 23.05 1.91
N THR A 192 -4.99 22.86 2.64
CA THR A 192 -6.31 22.69 2.04
C THR A 192 -6.78 23.99 1.40
N ARG A 193 -7.78 23.92 0.52
CA ARG A 193 -8.36 25.14 -0.09
C ARG A 193 -8.89 26.12 0.95
N TYR A 194 -9.41 25.60 2.06
CA TYR A 194 -9.94 26.43 3.15
C TYR A 194 -8.79 27.14 3.88
N GLU A 195 -7.72 26.42 4.24
CA GLU A 195 -6.51 27.00 4.82
C GLU A 195 -5.84 28.04 3.92
N ILE A 196 -5.87 27.87 2.59
CA ILE A 196 -5.38 28.88 1.64
C ILE A 196 -6.22 30.16 1.73
N CYS A 197 -7.55 30.05 1.77
CA CYS A 197 -8.42 31.21 1.92
C CYS A 197 -8.15 31.93 3.24
N ASP A 198 -8.12 31.18 4.35
CA ASP A 198 -7.85 31.74 5.68
C ASP A 198 -6.48 32.43 5.73
N ALA A 199 -5.44 31.78 5.20
CA ALA A 199 -4.09 32.38 5.14
C ALA A 199 -4.02 33.63 4.26
N THR A 200 -4.83 33.70 3.20
CA THR A 200 -4.92 34.88 2.34
C THR A 200 -5.66 36.02 3.04
N ASP A 201 -6.77 35.71 3.73
CA ASP A 201 -7.55 36.67 4.50
C ASP A 201 -6.76 37.22 5.70
N GLU A 202 -5.86 36.41 6.27
CA GLU A 202 -4.92 36.78 7.33
C GLU A 202 -3.63 37.46 6.82
N GLU A 203 -3.48 37.64 5.49
CA GLU A 203 -2.29 38.21 4.85
C GLU A 203 -0.96 37.50 5.24
N ARG A 204 -0.99 36.16 5.38
CA ARG A 204 0.23 35.39 5.70
C ARG A 204 1.25 35.44 4.54
N GLU A 205 2.47 35.86 4.84
CA GLU A 205 3.51 36.11 3.83
C GLU A 205 4.31 34.86 3.38
N ASN A 206 4.11 33.70 4.02
CA ASN A 206 4.98 32.52 3.86
C ASN A 206 4.34 31.35 3.07
N LEU A 207 3.44 31.65 2.14
CA LEU A 207 2.86 30.64 1.24
C LEU A 207 3.78 30.39 0.04
N ILE A 208 4.04 29.13 -0.26
CA ILE A 208 4.96 28.70 -1.31
C ILE A 208 4.24 27.71 -2.22
N VAL A 209 4.20 27.98 -3.52
CA VAL A 209 3.79 26.97 -4.50
C VAL A 209 5.00 26.11 -4.84
N VAL A 210 4.90 24.81 -4.61
CA VAL A 210 6.03 23.90 -4.80
C VAL A 210 6.06 23.28 -6.20
N GLY A 211 7.26 23.16 -6.78
CA GLY A 211 7.50 22.52 -8.07
C GLY A 211 8.03 21.10 -7.93
N ASN A 212 8.80 20.64 -8.93
CA ASN A 212 9.43 19.31 -8.90
C ASN A 212 10.58 19.21 -7.88
N HIS A 213 11.14 20.35 -7.49
CA HIS A 213 12.23 20.46 -6.51
C HIS A 213 11.90 21.56 -5.52
N TRP A 214 12.46 21.45 -4.32
CA TRP A 214 12.64 22.58 -3.42
C TRP A 214 13.51 23.65 -4.10
N PRO A 215 13.40 24.96 -3.78
CA PRO A 215 14.10 26.02 -4.51
C PRO A 215 15.62 25.91 -4.62
N ASP A 216 16.27 25.06 -3.82
CA ASP A 216 17.72 24.78 -3.91
C ASP A 216 18.09 23.67 -4.91
N GLU A 217 17.11 23.13 -5.66
CA GLU A 217 17.20 22.06 -6.67
C GLU A 217 17.75 20.70 -6.18
N SER A 218 18.25 20.64 -4.94
CA SER A 218 18.89 19.44 -4.38
C SER A 218 17.90 18.44 -3.82
N ASN A 219 16.71 18.91 -3.42
CA ASN A 219 15.68 18.08 -2.82
C ASN A 219 14.48 17.94 -3.76
N ARG A 220 14.26 16.72 -4.28
CA ARG A 220 13.10 16.41 -5.12
C ARG A 220 11.84 16.40 -4.26
N LEU A 221 10.74 16.86 -4.83
CA LEU A 221 9.42 16.77 -4.20
C LEU A 221 8.55 15.72 -4.90
N PRO A 222 7.76 14.96 -4.13
CA PRO A 222 6.98 13.88 -4.69
C PRO A 222 5.89 14.41 -5.63
N PRO A 223 5.52 13.66 -6.69
CA PRO A 223 4.56 14.08 -7.69
C PRO A 223 3.24 14.62 -7.13
N TRP A 224 2.73 14.01 -6.06
CA TRP A 224 1.46 14.41 -5.44
C TRP A 224 1.51 15.75 -4.69
N MET A 225 2.70 16.29 -4.40
CA MET A 225 2.84 17.64 -3.81
C MET A 225 3.00 18.74 -4.85
N ARG A 226 3.34 18.40 -6.10
CA ARG A 226 3.70 19.38 -7.14
C ARG A 226 2.50 20.26 -7.49
N GLY A 227 2.71 21.57 -7.47
CA GLY A 227 1.68 22.58 -7.72
C GLY A 227 0.76 22.88 -6.54
N LEU A 228 0.98 22.25 -5.38
CA LEU A 228 0.26 22.60 -4.16
C LEU A 228 0.83 23.87 -3.52
N VAL A 229 -0.04 24.59 -2.80
CA VAL A 229 0.34 25.70 -1.92
C VAL A 229 0.73 25.09 -0.58
N CYS A 230 1.95 25.34 -0.13
CA CYS A 230 2.49 24.86 1.13
C CYS A 230 2.90 26.04 2.02
N ALA A 231 2.99 25.78 3.32
CA ALA A 231 3.68 26.66 4.27
C ALA A 231 4.69 25.85 5.09
N ILE A 232 5.68 26.54 5.64
CA ILE A 232 6.55 25.96 6.66
C ILE A 232 5.74 25.84 7.95
N VAL A 233 5.71 24.64 8.52
CA VAL A 233 5.09 24.35 9.81
C VAL A 233 6.17 24.00 10.82
N ASP A 234 6.01 24.49 12.04
CA ASP A 234 6.83 24.02 13.15
C ASP A 234 6.45 22.56 13.40
N GLY A 235 7.45 21.66 13.45
CA GLY A 235 7.24 20.21 13.49
C GLY A 235 6.46 19.68 14.70
N ASP A 236 5.95 20.56 15.57
CA ASP A 236 5.21 20.26 16.78
C ASP A 236 3.71 20.66 16.71
N GLU A 237 3.25 21.29 15.62
CA GLU A 237 1.82 21.53 15.41
C GLU A 237 1.17 20.27 14.83
N GLU A 238 0.74 19.38 15.72
CA GLU A 238 -0.21 18.30 15.39
C GLU A 238 -1.62 18.90 15.23
N GLU A 239 -2.18 18.81 14.01
CA GLU A 239 -3.63 18.77 13.80
C GLU A 239 -4.15 17.32 13.71
#